data_AF-A0A5S4FAK9-F1
#
_entry.id   AF-A0A5S4FAK9-F1
#
_cell.length_a   1.000
_cell.length_b   1.000
_cell.length_c   1.000
_cell.angle_alpha   90.00
_cell.angle_beta   90.00
_cell.angle_gamma   90.00
#
_symmetry.space_group_name_H-M   'P 1'
#
loop_
_entity.id
_entity.type
_entity.pdbx_description
1 polymer ?
#
loop_
_entity_poly.entity_id
_entity_poly.type
_entity_poly.pdbx_seq_one_letter_code
_entity_poly.pdbx_strand_id
1 'polypeptide(L)'
;MHVEVENGADVDLKALDDPRNEPEPPEPEPLPPLDVEKVEHALGLAQLESMKVGENVAYVLDAVPSLLAALRAATDDQDRWRALTIKRTRYVLTEDDHPPAPGLRCMPVGAEFADALADKYEADEGPTLWAQTEYKTPWERHIPAPF
;
A
#
# COMPACT_ATOMS: atom_id res chain seq x y z
N MET A 1 -35.61 50.04 -8.31
CA MET A 1 -35.47 49.32 -9.59
C MET A 1 -36.67 48.41 -9.67
N HIS A 2 -37.68 48.79 -10.46
CA HIS A 2 -38.94 48.06 -10.56
C HIS A 2 -38.82 47.06 -11.71
N VAL A 3 -39.12 45.79 -11.45
CA VAL A 3 -39.21 44.73 -12.45
C VAL A 3 -40.69 44.40 -12.55
N GLU A 4 -41.35 44.81 -13.63
CA GLU A 4 -42.71 44.40 -13.93
C GLU A 4 -42.68 42.94 -14.41
N VAL A 5 -43.37 42.06 -13.68
CA VAL A 5 -43.58 40.65 -14.07
C VAL A 5 -44.93 40.58 -14.78
N GLU A 6 -44.99 39.83 -15.89
CA GLU A 6 -46.04 39.83 -16.95
C GLU A 6 -47.46 39.41 -16.51
N ASN A 7 -47.74 39.31 -15.21
CA ASN A 7 -49.06 38.95 -14.66
C ASN A 7 -49.71 40.04 -13.80
N GLY A 8 -49.18 41.27 -13.77
CA GLY A 8 -49.84 42.41 -13.11
C GLY A 8 -50.01 42.27 -11.59
N ALA A 9 -49.35 41.29 -10.97
CA ALA A 9 -49.29 41.16 -9.52
C ALA A 9 -48.08 41.95 -9.03
N ASP A 10 -48.34 43.06 -8.35
CA ASP A 10 -47.35 43.86 -7.65
C ASP A 10 -46.82 43.03 -6.47
N VAL A 11 -45.71 42.32 -6.66
CA VAL A 11 -45.09 41.52 -5.59
C VAL A 11 -44.25 42.46 -4.73
N ASP A 12 -44.78 42.85 -3.58
CA ASP A 12 -44.05 43.65 -2.60
C ASP A 12 -42.89 42.81 -2.04
N LEU A 13 -41.68 43.09 -2.53
CA LEU A 13 -40.44 42.41 -2.12
C LEU A 13 -40.13 42.57 -0.62
N LYS A 14 -40.82 43.46 0.11
CA LYS A 14 -40.72 43.55 1.58
C LYS A 14 -41.50 42.48 2.33
N ALA A 15 -42.40 41.73 1.67
CA ALA A 15 -43.18 40.66 2.28
C ALA A 15 -42.50 39.28 2.25
N LEU A 16 -41.35 39.15 1.56
CA LEU A 16 -40.61 37.89 1.42
C LEU A 16 -39.68 37.56 2.59
N ASP A 17 -39.43 38.52 3.49
CA ASP A 17 -38.54 38.38 4.66
C ASP A 17 -39.29 38.26 6.01
N ASP A 18 -40.64 38.09 6.01
CA ASP A 18 -41.36 37.81 7.26
C ASP A 18 -41.32 36.30 7.56
N PRO A 19 -40.57 35.83 8.58
CA PRO A 19 -40.49 34.42 8.95
C PRO A 19 -41.82 33.84 9.43
N ARG A 20 -42.87 34.67 9.59
CA ARG A 20 -44.23 34.24 9.93
C ARG A 20 -45.06 33.81 8.73
N ASN A 21 -44.53 33.92 7.52
CA ASN A 21 -45.20 33.54 6.28
C ASN A 21 -44.70 32.20 5.72
N GLU A 22 -43.95 31.41 6.52
CA GLU A 22 -43.65 30.03 6.16
C GLU A 22 -44.97 29.25 6.09
N PRO A 23 -45.32 28.67 4.92
CA PRO A 23 -46.51 27.85 4.81
C PRO A 23 -46.38 26.67 5.79
N GLU A 24 -47.39 26.46 6.62
CA GLU A 24 -47.41 25.30 7.52
C GLU A 24 -47.15 24.03 6.70
N PRO A 25 -46.23 23.14 7.16
CA PRO A 25 -45.93 21.92 6.44
C PRO A 25 -47.23 21.15 6.20
N PRO A 26 -47.46 20.62 4.98
CA PRO A 26 -48.66 19.87 4.68
C PRO A 26 -48.82 18.76 5.72
N GLU A 27 -50.03 18.58 6.24
CA GLU A 27 -50.32 17.52 7.19
C GLU A 27 -49.79 16.18 6.62
N PRO A 28 -48.99 15.42 7.39
CA PRO A 28 -48.41 14.19 6.89
C PRO A 28 -49.54 13.24 6.50
N GLU A 29 -49.51 12.78 5.25
CA GLU A 29 -50.49 11.83 4.76
C GLU A 29 -50.53 10.60 5.68
N PRO A 30 -51.73 10.08 6.00
CA PRO A 30 -51.86 8.90 6.84
C PRO A 30 -51.11 7.74 6.19
N LEU A 31 -50.11 7.21 6.90
CA LEU A 31 -49.33 6.08 6.42
C LEU A 31 -50.27 4.91 6.11
N PRO A 32 -50.04 4.18 5.01
CA PRO A 32 -50.82 3.01 4.69
C PRO A 32 -50.76 1.99 5.85
N PRO A 33 -51.85 1.24 6.10
CA PRO A 33 -51.87 0.22 7.14
C PRO A 33 -50.73 -0.77 6.91
N LEU A 34 -50.03 -1.10 8.00
CA LEU A 34 -48.90 -2.03 7.97
C LEU A 34 -49.35 -3.38 7.42
N ASP A 35 -48.74 -3.80 6.31
CA ASP A 35 -48.98 -5.09 5.69
C ASP A 35 -48.26 -6.18 6.50
N VAL A 36 -49.03 -6.80 7.42
CA VAL A 36 -48.51 -7.81 8.37
C VAL A 36 -47.99 -9.04 7.64
N GLU A 37 -48.62 -9.46 6.53
CA GLU A 37 -48.17 -10.60 5.74
C GLU A 37 -46.80 -10.35 5.11
N LYS A 38 -46.57 -9.13 4.62
CA LYS A 38 -45.26 -8.73 4.08
C LYS A 38 -44.17 -8.72 5.15
N VAL A 39 -44.50 -8.32 6.38
CA VAL A 39 -43.56 -8.33 7.51
C VAL A 39 -43.23 -9.76 7.94
N GLU A 40 -44.22 -10.65 8.03
CA GLU A 40 -44.03 -12.06 8.38
C GLU A 40 -43.19 -12.79 7.32
N HIS A 41 -43.47 -12.54 6.04
CA HIS A 41 -42.68 -13.11 4.94
C HIS A 41 -41.22 -12.61 4.95
N ALA A 42 -41.00 -11.32 5.21
CA ALA A 42 -39.66 -10.76 5.34
C ALA A 42 -38.91 -11.34 6.55
N LEU A 43 -39.60 -11.57 7.68
CA LEU A 43 -39.01 -12.19 8.87
C LEU A 43 -38.64 -13.65 8.63
N GLY A 44 -39.50 -14.41 7.94
CA GLY A 44 -39.22 -15.80 7.57
C GLY A 44 -38.01 -15.94 6.65
N LEU A 45 -37.86 -15.04 5.66
CA LEU A 45 -36.68 -14.96 4.81
C LEU A 45 -35.41 -14.63 5.60
N ALA A 46 -35.48 -13.64 6.50
CA ALA A 46 -34.34 -13.24 7.33
C ALA A 46 -33.89 -14.36 8.28
N GLN A 47 -34.81 -15.17 8.81
CA GLN A 47 -34.49 -16.34 9.65
C GLN A 47 -33.82 -17.47 8.85
N LEU A 48 -34.26 -17.71 7.61
CA LEU A 48 -33.61 -18.66 6.70
C LEU A 48 -32.20 -18.21 6.29
N GLU A 49 -31.99 -16.91 6.08
CA GLU A 49 -30.66 -16.35 5.79
C GLU A 49 -29.75 -16.39 7.01
N SER A 50 -30.28 -16.16 8.22
CA SER A 50 -29.56 -16.31 9.49
C SER A 50 -28.98 -17.70 9.68
N MET A 51 -29.70 -18.76 9.30
CA MET A 51 -29.17 -20.13 9.35
C MET A 51 -28.00 -20.34 8.38
N LYS A 52 -28.09 -19.78 7.16
CA LYS A 52 -26.98 -19.82 6.19
C LYS A 52 -25.77 -19.03 6.66
N VAL A 53 -25.95 -17.94 7.39
CA VAL A 53 -24.84 -17.18 8.00
C VAL A 53 -24.09 -18.04 9.01
N GLY A 54 -24.79 -18.84 9.83
CA GLY A 54 -24.16 -19.77 10.76
C GLY A 54 -23.29 -20.83 10.07
N GLU A 55 -23.80 -21.44 9.00
CA GLU A 55 -23.06 -22.44 8.19
C GLU A 55 -21.85 -21.82 7.48
N ASN A 56 -22.01 -20.62 6.91
CA ASN A 56 -20.92 -19.89 6.26
C ASN A 56 -19.82 -19.49 7.26
N VAL A 57 -20.19 -19.08 8.48
CA VAL A 57 -19.23 -18.76 9.55
C VAL A 57 -18.48 -20.01 10.00
N ALA A 58 -19.16 -21.15 10.16
CA ALA A 58 -18.50 -22.41 10.52
C ALA A 58 -17.50 -22.85 9.44
N TYR A 59 -17.88 -22.77 8.17
CA TYR A 59 -16.99 -23.10 7.04
C TYR A 59 -15.75 -22.20 6.99
N VAL A 60 -15.91 -20.89 7.20
CA VAL A 60 -14.78 -19.95 7.23
C VAL A 60 -13.87 -20.25 8.42
N LEU A 61 -14.42 -20.49 9.62
CA LEU A 61 -13.62 -20.78 10.81
C LEU A 61 -12.86 -22.11 10.70
N ASP A 62 -13.41 -23.10 10.00
CA ASP A 62 -12.73 -24.37 9.71
C ASP A 62 -11.57 -24.19 8.71
N ALA A 63 -11.68 -23.23 7.79
CA ALA A 63 -10.64 -22.90 6.82
C ALA A 63 -9.50 -22.03 7.37
N VAL A 64 -9.75 -21.24 8.44
CA VAL A 64 -8.77 -20.29 9.03
C VAL A 64 -7.44 -20.96 9.41
N PRO A 65 -7.39 -22.13 10.09
CA PRO A 65 -6.14 -22.79 10.44
C PRO A 65 -5.29 -23.15 9.21
N SER A 66 -5.93 -23.63 8.13
CA SER A 66 -5.26 -23.99 6.89
C SER A 66 -4.68 -22.76 6.18
N LEU A 67 -5.45 -21.66 6.15
CA LEU A 67 -4.98 -20.38 5.59
C LEU A 67 -3.81 -19.79 6.39
N LEU A 68 -3.85 -19.87 7.72
CA LEU A 68 -2.74 -19.44 8.58
C LEU A 68 -1.50 -20.29 8.37
N ALA A 69 -1.65 -21.61 8.16
CA ALA A 69 -0.54 -22.49 7.84
C ALA A 69 0.09 -22.15 6.48
N ALA A 70 -0.74 -21.91 5.46
CA ALA A 70 -0.29 -21.48 4.14
C ALA A 70 0.44 -20.12 4.18
N LEU A 71 -0.08 -19.16 4.96
CA LEU A 71 0.54 -17.85 5.13
C LEU A 71 1.92 -17.95 5.80
N ARG A 72 2.04 -18.77 6.84
CA ARG A 72 3.34 -19.03 7.50
C ARG A 72 4.33 -19.65 6.53
N ALA A 73 3.92 -20.69 5.80
CA ALA A 73 4.78 -21.34 4.80
C ALA A 73 5.24 -20.36 3.70
N ALA A 74 4.34 -19.48 3.23
CA ALA A 74 4.70 -18.45 2.25
C ALA A 74 5.66 -17.40 2.83
N THR A 75 5.51 -17.04 4.10
CA THR A 75 6.42 -16.11 4.79
C THR A 75 7.80 -16.74 4.97
N ASP A 76 7.87 -18.00 5.40
CA ASP A 76 9.11 -18.74 5.55
C ASP A 76 9.83 -18.89 4.20
N ASP A 77 9.10 -19.16 3.12
CA ASP A 77 9.67 -19.24 1.78
C ASP A 77 10.15 -17.86 1.30
N GLN A 78 9.39 -16.79 1.56
CA GLN A 78 9.84 -15.43 1.26
C GLN A 78 11.12 -15.06 2.01
N ASP A 79 11.23 -15.40 3.29
CA ASP A 79 12.41 -15.14 4.09
C ASP A 79 13.59 -16.01 3.65
N ARG A 80 13.33 -17.25 3.23
CA ARG A 80 14.32 -18.10 2.58
C ARG A 80 14.81 -17.49 1.26
N TRP A 81 13.92 -16.97 0.41
CA TRP A 81 14.29 -16.28 -0.83
C TRP A 81 15.06 -14.99 -0.59
N ARG A 82 14.71 -14.24 0.48
CA ARG A 82 15.50 -13.08 0.95
C ARG A 82 16.88 -13.50 1.43
N ALA A 83 17.00 -14.62 2.15
CA ALA A 83 18.28 -15.16 2.57
C ALA A 83 19.11 -15.69 1.38
N LEU A 84 18.43 -16.27 0.37
CA LEU A 84 19.00 -16.71 -0.89
C LEU A 84 19.23 -15.57 -1.89
N THR A 85 18.90 -14.32 -1.55
CA THR A 85 19.27 -13.17 -2.38
C THR A 85 20.78 -13.18 -2.48
N ILE A 86 21.25 -13.69 -3.62
CA ILE A 86 22.65 -13.80 -3.99
C ILE A 86 23.25 -12.44 -3.72
N LYS A 87 24.03 -12.32 -2.65
CA LYS A 87 24.80 -11.11 -2.34
C LYS A 87 25.82 -11.01 -3.46
N ARG A 88 25.43 -10.36 -4.55
CA ARG A 88 26.34 -10.10 -5.65
C ARG A 88 27.26 -8.99 -5.17
N THR A 89 28.48 -9.37 -4.82
CA THR A 89 29.54 -8.41 -4.52
C THR A 89 30.06 -7.88 -5.85
N ARG A 90 29.99 -6.57 -6.02
CA ARG A 90 30.55 -5.85 -7.14
C ARG A 90 31.89 -5.27 -6.72
N TYR A 91 32.90 -5.44 -7.56
CA TYR A 91 34.23 -4.89 -7.36
C TYR A 91 34.53 -3.83 -8.41
N VAL A 92 35.16 -2.74 -7.99
CA VAL A 92 35.49 -1.60 -8.84
C VAL A 92 36.87 -1.05 -8.46
N LEU A 93 37.62 -0.64 -9.47
CA LEU A 93 38.84 0.14 -9.31
C LEU A 93 38.59 1.63 -9.52
N THR A 94 39.17 2.44 -8.64
CA THR A 94 39.25 3.91 -8.76
C THR A 94 40.73 4.33 -8.84
N GLU A 95 41.01 5.39 -9.59
CA GLU A 95 42.37 5.95 -9.68
C GLU A 95 42.78 6.68 -8.39
N ASP A 96 41.79 7.23 -7.67
CA ASP A 96 41.96 7.92 -6.39
C ASP A 96 41.44 7.10 -5.21
N ASP A 97 41.89 7.45 -4.00
CA ASP A 97 41.44 6.85 -2.73
C ASP A 97 40.07 7.40 -2.27
N HIS A 98 39.13 7.44 -3.20
CA HIS A 98 37.75 7.86 -2.95
C HIS A 98 36.77 6.77 -3.36
N PRO A 99 35.71 6.54 -2.57
CA PRO A 99 34.71 5.56 -2.93
C PRO A 99 34.04 5.97 -4.25
N PRO A 100 33.68 4.99 -5.09
CA PRO A 100 33.09 5.27 -6.39
C PRO A 100 31.74 5.99 -6.23
N ALA A 101 31.63 7.18 -6.82
CA ALA A 101 30.44 8.02 -6.82
C ALA A 101 29.72 7.97 -8.19
N PRO A 102 28.41 8.31 -8.25
CA PRO A 102 27.69 8.41 -9.51
C PRO A 102 28.39 9.39 -10.46
N GLY A 103 28.78 8.91 -11.65
CA GLY A 103 29.46 9.71 -12.68
C GLY A 103 30.99 9.62 -12.68
N LEU A 104 31.61 8.95 -11.69
CA LEU A 104 33.03 8.61 -11.79
C LEU A 104 33.25 7.50 -12.83
N ARG A 105 34.38 7.54 -13.52
CA ARG A 105 34.84 6.41 -14.33
C ARG A 105 35.34 5.33 -13.38
N CYS A 106 34.63 4.22 -13.38
CA CYS A 106 34.89 3.07 -12.55
C CYS A 106 35.14 1.86 -13.45
N MET A 107 36.26 1.17 -13.27
CA MET A 107 36.50 -0.07 -14.00
C MET A 107 35.93 -1.25 -13.19
N PRO A 108 34.89 -1.94 -13.69
CA PRO A 108 34.38 -3.13 -13.01
C PRO A 108 35.37 -4.29 -13.14
N VAL A 109 35.57 -5.03 -12.06
CA VAL A 109 36.48 -6.19 -12.04
C VAL A 109 35.82 -7.41 -11.40
N GLY A 110 36.32 -8.61 -11.73
CA GLY A 110 35.89 -9.88 -11.11
C GLY A 110 36.59 -10.13 -9.77
N ALA A 111 36.01 -11.00 -8.94
CA ALA A 111 36.53 -11.33 -7.61
C ALA A 111 37.98 -11.85 -7.63
N GLU A 112 38.29 -12.78 -8.54
CA GLU A 112 39.65 -13.34 -8.66
C GLU A 112 40.70 -12.28 -9.00
N PHE A 113 40.34 -11.29 -9.83
CA PHE A 113 41.22 -10.20 -10.19
C PHE A 113 41.36 -9.16 -9.07
N ALA A 114 40.27 -8.93 -8.32
CA ALA A 114 40.26 -8.11 -7.12
C ALA A 114 41.21 -8.65 -6.05
N ASP A 115 41.18 -9.96 -5.79
CA ASP A 115 42.07 -10.61 -4.83
C ASP A 115 43.54 -10.55 -5.29
N ALA A 116 43.80 -10.87 -6.56
CA ALA A 116 45.16 -10.79 -7.13
C ALA A 116 45.74 -9.37 -7.10
N LEU A 117 44.91 -8.33 -7.19
CA LEU A 117 45.33 -6.94 -7.09
C LEU A 117 45.60 -6.52 -5.65
N ALA A 118 44.77 -6.96 -4.70
CA ALA A 118 44.97 -6.69 -3.28
C ALA A 118 46.30 -7.27 -2.77
N ASP A 119 46.72 -8.43 -3.30
CA ASP A 119 48.01 -9.04 -2.99
C ASP A 119 49.19 -8.32 -3.66
N LYS A 120 48.96 -7.68 -4.81
CA LYS A 120 50.02 -7.06 -5.63
C LYS A 120 50.33 -5.62 -5.23
N TYR A 121 49.33 -4.88 -4.79
CA TYR A 121 49.45 -3.48 -4.43
C TYR A 121 49.25 -3.34 -2.92
N GLU A 122 50.34 -3.20 -2.17
CA GLU A 122 50.27 -2.73 -0.78
C GLU A 122 49.63 -1.33 -0.74
N ALA A 123 48.97 -1.00 0.38
CA ALA A 123 47.93 0.02 0.52
C ALA A 123 48.22 1.46 0.05
N ASP A 124 49.43 1.78 -0.40
CA ASP A 124 49.89 3.14 -0.71
C ASP A 124 50.47 3.34 -2.14
N GLU A 125 50.57 2.30 -2.99
CA GLU A 125 51.05 2.47 -4.37
C GLU A 125 50.14 1.78 -5.39
N GLY A 126 49.04 2.41 -5.80
CA GLY A 126 48.21 1.90 -6.90
C GLY A 126 46.75 2.36 -6.88
N PRO A 127 45.95 1.96 -7.89
CA PRO A 127 44.52 2.21 -7.91
C PRO A 127 43.83 1.54 -6.72
N THR A 128 42.89 2.24 -6.09
CA THR A 128 42.16 1.74 -4.92
C THR A 128 41.03 0.81 -5.34
N LEU A 129 40.94 -0.34 -4.68
CA LEU A 129 39.93 -1.36 -4.95
C LEU A 129 38.79 -1.27 -3.92
N TRP A 130 37.57 -1.17 -4.43
CA TRP A 130 36.35 -1.04 -3.65
C TRP A 130 35.40 -2.22 -3.91
N ALA A 131 34.71 -2.65 -2.86
CA ALA A 131 33.69 -3.69 -2.92
C ALA A 131 32.35 -3.17 -2.37
N GLN A 132 31.25 -3.62 -2.97
CA GLN A 132 29.90 -3.32 -2.50
C GLN A 132 28.99 -4.52 -2.74
N THR A 133 28.12 -4.84 -1.77
CA THR A 133 26.98 -5.72 -2.04
C THR A 133 25.90 -4.88 -2.73
N GLU A 134 25.58 -5.20 -4.00
CA GLU A 134 24.76 -4.38 -4.93
C GLU A 134 23.43 -3.84 -4.35
N TYR A 135 22.91 -4.44 -3.28
CA TYR A 135 21.60 -4.13 -2.73
C TYR A 135 21.59 -3.74 -1.24
N LYS A 136 22.74 -3.60 -0.57
CA LYS A 136 22.70 -3.49 0.91
C LYS A 136 23.77 -2.66 1.59
N THR A 137 24.97 -2.52 1.04
CA THR A 137 26.07 -1.87 1.76
C THR A 137 26.53 -0.60 1.02
N PRO A 138 27.09 0.40 1.71
CA PRO A 138 27.92 1.40 1.05
C PRO A 138 29.16 0.73 0.42
N TRP A 139 29.92 1.49 -0.38
CA TRP A 139 31.24 1.04 -0.86
C TRP A 139 32.22 1.00 0.30
N GLU A 140 32.94 -0.12 0.42
CA GLU A 140 33.98 -0.33 1.41
C GLU A 140 35.28 -0.74 0.70
N ARG A 141 36.45 -0.40 1.28
CA ARG A 141 37.74 -0.86 0.73
C ARG A 141 37.74 -2.39 0.73
N HIS A 142 38.15 -3.00 -0.40
CA HIS A 142 38.28 -4.45 -0.48
C HIS A 142 39.41 -4.91 0.44
N ILE A 143 39.11 -5.87 1.31
CA ILE A 143 40.08 -6.56 2.14
C ILE A 143 39.94 -8.05 1.78
N PRO A 144 40.98 -8.69 1.23
CA PRO A 144 40.93 -10.12 0.92
C PRO A 144 40.71 -10.92 2.21
N ALA A 145 40.02 -12.05 2.11
CA ALA A 145 39.74 -12.88 3.27
C ALA A 145 41.06 -13.42 3.86
N PRO A 146 41.22 -13.42 5.20
CA PRO A 146 42.36 -14.10 5.82
C PRO A 146 42.23 -15.59 5.53
N PHE A 147 43.22 -16.14 4.83
CA PHE A 147 43.31 -17.55 4.47
C PHE A 147 43.32 -18.47 5.71
#